data_AF-A0A229YTV8-F1
#
_entry.id   AF-A0A229YTV8-F1
#
_cell.length_a   1.000
_cell.length_b   1.000
_cell.length_c   1.000
_cell.angle_alpha   90.00
_cell.angle_beta   90.00
_cell.angle_gamma   90.00
#
_symmetry.space_group_name_H-M   'P 1'
#
loop_
_entity.id
_entity.type
_entity.pdbx_description
1 polymer ?
#
loop_
_entity_poly.entity_id
_entity_poly.type
_entity_poly.pdbx_seq_one_letter_code
_entity_poly.pdbx_strand_id
1 'polypeptide(L)'
;MPRSRSRSREPGAGTHPENTIRGYKAALKNPNVSDRAKQHAQQELDKYESGQGGPEEDRHASNVKRGLKAATHNPNVTDMGKKQARDKLEAMGEQVDQPGD
;
A
#
# COMPACT_ATOMS: atom_id res chain seq x y z
N MET A 1 39.25 25.21 18.55
CA MET A 1 38.74 23.82 18.46
C MET A 1 37.50 23.80 17.56
N PRO A 2 37.51 23.12 16.41
CA PRO A 2 36.32 23.02 15.55
C PRO A 2 35.31 22.06 16.20
N ARG A 3 34.07 22.52 16.36
CA ARG A 3 32.96 21.67 16.80
C ARG A 3 32.64 20.70 15.67
N SER A 4 33.06 19.44 15.81
CA SER A 4 32.62 18.35 14.96
C SER A 4 31.09 18.34 14.93
N ARG A 5 30.52 18.62 13.76
CA ARG A 5 29.09 18.46 13.50
C ARG A 5 28.79 16.97 13.62
N SER A 6 28.36 16.54 14.82
CA SER A 6 27.56 15.34 14.99
C SER A 6 26.35 15.52 14.08
N ARG A 7 26.42 14.94 12.88
CA ARG A 7 25.24 14.72 12.05
C ARG A 7 24.40 13.73 12.82
N SER A 8 23.52 14.24 13.69
CA SER A 8 22.35 13.51 14.13
C SER A 8 21.66 13.06 12.87
N ARG A 9 21.85 11.79 12.52
CA ARG A 9 21.10 11.16 11.45
C ARG A 9 19.73 10.91 12.04
N GLU A 10 18.92 11.96 12.08
CA GLU A 10 17.48 11.85 12.25
C GLU A 10 17.03 10.82 11.20
N PRO A 11 16.42 9.70 11.58
CA PRO A 11 15.80 8.80 10.63
C PRO A 11 14.55 9.52 10.12
N GLY A 12 14.74 10.50 9.26
CA GLY A 12 13.69 11.11 8.48
C GLY A 12 13.06 10.00 7.66
N ALA A 13 11.91 9.52 8.12
CA ALA A 13 10.97 8.72 7.36
C ALA A 13 10.64 9.52 6.09
N GLY A 14 11.41 9.24 5.05
CA GLY A 14 11.52 10.12 3.90
C GLY A 14 12.25 9.40 2.79
N THR A 15 11.93 8.12 2.59
CA THR A 15 12.09 7.54 1.25
C THR A 15 11.09 8.27 0.37
N HIS A 16 11.48 9.45 -0.12
CA HIS A 16 10.68 10.17 -1.10
C HIS A 16 10.32 9.16 -2.19
N PRO A 17 9.03 9.03 -2.55
CA PRO A 17 8.58 8.03 -3.52
C PRO A 17 9.40 8.13 -4.81
N GLU A 18 9.83 9.34 -5.17
CA GLU A 18 10.70 9.65 -6.29
C GLU A 18 12.08 8.95 -6.24
N ASN A 19 12.71 8.85 -5.06
CA ASN A 19 13.98 8.14 -4.88
C ASN A 19 13.79 6.63 -5.03
N THR A 20 12.67 6.09 -4.54
CA THR A 20 12.29 4.68 -4.67
C THR A 20 12.02 4.32 -6.14
N ILE A 21 11.22 5.13 -6.82
CA ILE A 21 10.93 5.02 -8.26
C ILE A 21 12.24 5.05 -9.07
N ARG A 22 13.16 5.96 -8.74
CA ARG A 22 14.48 6.01 -9.39
C ARG A 22 15.30 4.74 -9.16
N GLY A 23 15.26 4.19 -7.94
CA GLY A 23 15.91 2.93 -7.59
C GLY A 23 15.37 1.74 -8.37
N TYR A 24 14.05 1.59 -8.46
CA TYR A 24 13.42 0.52 -9.24
C TYR A 24 13.72 0.65 -10.74
N LYS A 25 13.69 1.87 -11.30
CA LYS A 25 14.12 2.13 -12.69
C LYS A 25 15.57 1.72 -12.94
N ALA A 26 16.46 1.93 -11.98
CA ALA A 26 17.85 1.49 -12.09
C ALA A 26 17.97 -0.04 -12.03
N ALA A 27 17.21 -0.71 -11.17
CA ALA A 27 17.19 -2.17 -11.06
C ALA A 27 16.76 -2.85 -12.38
N LEU A 28 15.79 -2.27 -13.10
CA LEU A 28 15.34 -2.78 -14.40
C LEU A 28 16.45 -2.76 -15.47
N LYS A 29 17.31 -1.75 -15.46
CA LYS A 29 18.39 -1.58 -16.43
C LYS A 29 19.67 -2.34 -16.06
N ASN A 30 19.78 -2.84 -14.84
CA ASN A 30 20.98 -3.54 -14.38
C ASN A 30 20.98 -5.00 -14.88
N PRO A 31 21.98 -5.42 -15.69
CA PRO A 31 22.08 -6.79 -16.19
C PRO A 31 22.33 -7.82 -15.07
N ASN A 32 22.87 -7.40 -13.92
CA ASN A 32 23.15 -8.28 -12.78
C ASN A 32 21.92 -8.56 -11.89
N VAL A 33 20.76 -7.97 -12.22
CA VAL A 33 19.52 -8.18 -11.47
C VAL A 33 18.72 -9.30 -12.12
N SER A 34 18.25 -10.24 -11.30
CA SER A 34 17.45 -11.39 -11.74
C SER A 34 16.11 -10.96 -12.35
N ASP A 35 15.56 -11.75 -13.27
CA ASP A 35 14.29 -11.43 -13.92
C ASP A 35 13.13 -11.30 -12.94
N ARG A 36 13.08 -12.16 -11.92
CA ARG A 36 12.08 -12.07 -10.83
C ARG A 36 12.16 -10.73 -10.09
N ALA A 37 13.37 -10.22 -9.86
CA ALA A 37 13.58 -8.94 -9.19
C ALA A 37 13.21 -7.76 -10.10
N LYS A 38 13.46 -7.86 -11.41
CA LYS A 38 13.00 -6.88 -12.40
C LYS A 38 11.48 -6.83 -12.48
N GLN A 39 10.81 -7.99 -12.56
CA GLN A 39 9.35 -8.06 -12.54
C GLN A 39 8.76 -7.39 -11.30
N HIS A 40 9.34 -7.65 -10.12
CA HIS A 40 8.92 -6.99 -8.89
C HIS A 40 9.15 -5.48 -8.94
N ALA A 41 10.33 -5.02 -9.38
CA ALA A 41 10.63 -3.60 -9.53
C ALA A 41 9.66 -2.90 -10.48
N GLN A 42 9.24 -3.57 -11.54
CA GLN A 42 8.26 -3.06 -12.50
C GLN A 42 6.86 -2.97 -11.90
N GLN A 43 6.42 -3.97 -11.14
CA GLN A 43 5.14 -3.91 -10.42
C GLN A 43 5.11 -2.78 -9.40
N GLU A 44 6.19 -2.56 -8.65
CA GLU A 44 6.26 -1.46 -7.71
C GLU A 44 6.22 -0.11 -8.43
N LEU A 45 6.93 0.02 -9.55
CA LEU A 45 6.91 1.22 -10.38
C LEU A 45 5.50 1.53 -10.91
N ASP A 46 4.80 0.51 -11.40
CA ASP A 46 3.43 0.62 -11.89
C ASP A 46 2.45 1.06 -10.79
N LYS A 47 2.62 0.55 -9.56
CA LYS A 47 1.82 1.02 -8.41
C LYS A 47 2.08 2.49 -8.11
N TYR A 48 3.32 2.95 -8.20
CA TYR A 48 3.65 4.36 -8.02
C TYR A 48 3.09 5.24 -9.15
N GLU A 49 3.15 4.79 -10.42
CA GLU A 49 2.62 5.53 -11.58
C GLU A 49 1.10 5.54 -11.66
N SER A 50 0.44 4.42 -11.32
CA SER A 50 -1.03 4.28 -11.29
C SER A 50 -1.71 5.03 -10.14
N GLY A 51 -1.00 5.92 -9.43
CA GLY A 51 -1.55 6.71 -8.33
C GLY A 51 -1.76 5.93 -7.02
N GLN A 52 -1.45 4.63 -6.97
CA GLN A 52 -1.41 3.88 -5.70
C GLN A 52 -0.22 4.30 -4.81
N GLY A 53 0.72 5.06 -5.39
CA GLY A 53 1.75 5.81 -4.69
C GLY A 53 1.30 7.16 -4.10
N GLY A 54 0.05 7.57 -4.30
CA GLY A 54 -0.57 8.79 -3.76
C GLY A 54 -0.70 8.81 -2.23
N PRO A 55 -1.19 9.93 -1.64
CA PRO A 55 -1.18 10.18 -0.20
C PRO A 55 -1.77 9.00 0.59
N GLU A 56 -1.24 8.76 1.80
CA GLU A 56 -1.61 7.64 2.70
C GLU A 56 -3.10 7.35 2.80
N GLU A 57 -3.95 8.36 2.57
CA GLU A 57 -5.41 8.31 2.58
C GLU A 57 -6.01 7.30 1.57
N ASP A 58 -5.47 7.23 0.34
CA ASP A 58 -5.96 6.30 -0.69
C ASP A 58 -5.60 4.84 -0.40
N ARG A 59 -4.38 4.60 0.10
CA ARG A 59 -3.97 3.26 0.56
C ARG A 59 -4.75 2.86 1.79
N HIS A 60 -5.01 3.80 2.69
CA HIS A 60 -5.83 3.55 3.87
C HIS A 60 -7.24 3.14 3.45
N ALA A 61 -7.87 3.85 2.52
CA ALA A 61 -9.19 3.50 2.01
C ALA A 61 -9.22 2.09 1.38
N SER A 62 -8.26 1.77 0.51
CA SER A 62 -8.21 0.44 -0.14
C SER A 62 -7.94 -0.70 0.85
N ASN A 63 -7.05 -0.51 1.82
CA ASN A 63 -6.80 -1.49 2.87
C ASN A 63 -8.00 -1.65 3.82
N VAL A 64 -8.67 -0.54 4.16
CA VAL A 64 -9.90 -0.57 4.97
C VAL A 64 -11.00 -1.32 4.23
N LYS A 65 -11.23 -1.04 2.94
CA LYS A 65 -12.19 -1.81 2.12
C LYS A 65 -11.89 -3.30 2.15
N ARG A 66 -10.62 -3.69 1.94
CA ARG A 66 -10.21 -5.09 2.01
C ARG A 66 -10.47 -5.72 3.39
N GLY A 67 -10.16 -5.00 4.47
CA GLY A 67 -10.36 -5.47 5.84
C GLY A 67 -11.84 -5.63 6.20
N LEU A 68 -12.68 -4.66 5.82
CA LEU A 68 -14.13 -4.73 6.01
C LEU A 68 -14.73 -5.91 5.22
N LYS A 69 -14.27 -6.14 3.99
CA LYS A 69 -14.71 -7.28 3.17
C LYS A 69 -14.30 -8.62 3.79
N ALA A 70 -13.13 -8.71 4.41
CA ALA A 70 -12.77 -9.90 5.17
C ALA A 70 -13.69 -10.09 6.39
N ALA A 71 -14.03 -9.00 7.09
CA ALA A 71 -14.91 -9.05 8.27
C ALA A 71 -16.33 -9.54 7.93
N THR A 72 -16.87 -9.25 6.74
CA THR A 72 -18.20 -9.73 6.32
C THR A 72 -18.29 -11.24 6.15
N HIS A 73 -17.18 -11.89 5.77
CA HIS A 73 -17.11 -13.35 5.57
C HIS A 73 -16.51 -14.11 6.75
N ASN A 74 -15.92 -13.41 7.73
CA ASN A 74 -15.26 -14.05 8.86
C ASN A 74 -16.30 -14.63 9.83
N PRO A 75 -16.31 -15.96 10.09
CA PRO A 75 -17.26 -16.59 11.01
C PRO A 75 -17.04 -16.17 12.47
N ASN A 76 -15.85 -15.66 12.82
CA ASN A 76 -15.54 -15.16 14.17
C ASN A 76 -16.06 -13.73 14.42
N VAL A 77 -16.64 -13.08 13.40
CA VAL A 77 -17.24 -11.75 13.52
C VAL A 77 -18.74 -11.91 13.77
N THR A 78 -19.28 -11.14 14.72
CA THR A 78 -20.70 -11.14 15.05
C THR A 78 -21.55 -10.62 13.89
N ASP A 79 -22.83 -11.00 13.82
CA ASP A 79 -23.73 -10.56 12.75
C ASP A 79 -23.88 -9.03 12.69
N MET A 80 -23.87 -8.37 13.86
CA MET A 80 -23.83 -6.92 13.95
C MET A 80 -22.53 -6.33 13.37
N GLY A 81 -21.37 -6.96 13.64
CA GLY A 81 -20.08 -6.54 13.08
C GLY A 81 -20.03 -6.71 11.56
N LYS A 82 -20.59 -7.80 11.03
CA LYS A 82 -20.72 -8.03 9.58
C LYS A 82 -21.61 -6.97 8.93
N LYS A 83 -22.75 -6.64 9.56
CA LYS A 83 -23.66 -5.59 9.07
C LYS A 83 -22.98 -4.22 9.03
N GLN A 84 -22.25 -3.84 10.10
CA GLN A 84 -21.49 -2.59 10.12
C GLN A 84 -20.36 -2.56 9.08
N ALA A 85 -19.70 -3.69 8.83
CA ALA A 85 -18.67 -3.77 7.80
C ALA A 85 -19.25 -3.58 6.40
N ARG A 86 -20.44 -4.13 6.12
CA ARG A 86 -21.17 -3.93 4.86
C ARG A 86 -21.58 -2.47 4.65
N ASP A 87 -22.17 -1.86 5.68
CA ASP A 87 -22.61 -0.46 5.65
C ASP A 87 -21.45 0.51 5.36
N LYS A 88 -20.30 0.28 6.01
CA LYS A 88 -19.07 1.06 5.74
C LYS A 88 -18.50 0.83 4.34
N LEU A 89 -18.62 -0.37 3.78
CA LEU A 89 -18.19 -0.65 2.40
C LEU A 89 -19.08 0.06 1.39
N GLU A 90 -20.40 0.04 1.61
CA GLU A 90 -21.38 0.73 0.78
C GLU A 90 -21.17 2.25 0.81
N ALA A 91 -20.94 2.82 2.00
CA ALA A 91 -20.60 4.23 2.16
C ALA A 91 -19.29 4.63 1.44
N MET A 92 -18.38 3.68 1.22
CA MET A 92 -17.15 3.88 0.44
C MET A 92 -17.31 3.54 -1.06
N GLY A 93 -18.55 3.33 -1.52
CA GLY A 93 -18.89 3.05 -2.91
C GLY A 93 -18.54 1.64 -3.38
N GLU A 94 -18.26 0.71 -2.46
CA GLU A 94 -17.96 -0.69 -2.78
C GLU A 94 -19.24 -1.52 -2.62
N GLN A 95 -19.87 -1.91 -3.72
CA GLN A 95 -21.02 -2.82 -3.68
C GLN A 95 -20.55 -4.22 -3.33
N VAL A 96 -20.86 -4.66 -2.12
CA VAL A 96 -20.61 -6.03 -1.68
C VAL A 96 -21.74 -6.89 -2.26
N ASP A 97 -21.52 -7.47 -3.44
CA ASP A 97 -22.39 -8.51 -3.97
C ASP A 97 -22.49 -9.62 -2.92
N GLN A 98 -23.72 -9.89 -2.47
CA GLN A 98 -23.99 -10.81 -1.38
C GLN A 98 -23.48 -12.20 -1.79
N PRO A 99 -22.80 -12.96 -0.91
CA PRO A 99 -22.74 -14.39 -1.13
C PRO A 99 -24.19 -14.89 -1.11
N GLY A 100 -24.68 -15.34 -2.27
CA GLY A 100 -25.92 -16.10 -2.34
C GLY A 100 -25.82 -17.30 -1.39
N ASP A 101 -26.92 -17.53 -0.68
CA ASP A 101 -27.18 -18.65 0.23
C ASP A 101 -26.55 -19.99 -0.19
#